data_AF-A0A2N2Y804-F1
#
_entry.id   AF-A0A2N2Y804-F1
#
_cell.length_a   1.000
_cell.length_b   1.000
_cell.length_c   1.000
_cell.angle_alpha   90.00
_cell.angle_beta   90.00
_cell.angle_gamma   90.00
#
_symmetry.space_group_name_H-M   'P 1'
#
loop_
_entity.id
_entity.type
_entity.pdbx_description
1 polymer ?
#
loop_
_entity_poly.entity_id
_entity_poly.type
_entity_poly.pdbx_seq_one_letter_code
_entity_poly.pdbx_strand_id
1 'polypeptide(L)' 'MYKNDKVIRRYSESFKLKILDELTTGKLNKYQLGKAYGINPTTINEW' A
#
# COMPACT_ATOMS: atom_id res chain seq x y z
N MET A 1 1.59 -3.46 29.68
CA MET A 1 0.75 -3.49 28.46
C MET A 1 1.57 -2.93 27.31
N TYR A 2 2.03 -3.79 26.40
CA TYR A 2 2.76 -3.34 25.21
C TYR A 2 1.76 -2.62 24.30
N LYS A 3 1.71 -1.29 24.41
CA LYS A 3 0.97 -0.46 23.46
C LYS A 3 1.68 -0.64 22.12
N ASN A 4 1.16 -1.55 21.31
CA ASN A 4 1.48 -1.61 19.89
C ASN A 4 0.82 -0.38 19.26
N ASP A 5 1.37 0.79 19.57
CA ASP A 5 1.18 2.06 18.85
C ASP A 5 1.90 1.97 17.50
N LYS A 6 1.81 0.80 16.85
CA LYS A 6 2.06 0.72 15.43
C LYS A 6 0.98 1.59 14.84
N VAL A 7 1.35 2.79 14.40
CA VAL A 7 0.53 3.64 13.56
C VAL A 7 0.19 2.79 12.35
N ILE A 8 -0.92 2.05 12.43
CA ILE A 8 -1.48 1.35 11.29
C ILE A 8 -1.92 2.50 10.39
N ARG A 9 -1.09 2.85 9.41
CA ARG A 9 -1.47 3.80 8.36
C ARG A 9 -2.76 3.24 7.76
N ARG A 10 -3.89 3.83 8.17
CA ARG A 10 -5.21 3.46 7.66
C ARG A 10 -5.31 4.10 6.29
N TYR A 11 -5.00 3.32 5.27
CA TYR A 11 -5.27 3.69 3.91
C TYR A 11 -6.77 3.59 3.66
N SER A 12 -7.35 4.65 3.09
CA SER A 12 -8.75 4.61 2.67
C SER A 12 -8.95 3.55 1.60
N GLU A 13 -10.13 2.97 1.54
CA GLU A 13 -10.47 1.94 0.55
C GLU A 13 -10.28 2.44 -0.88
N SER A 14 -10.68 3.69 -1.15
CA SER A 14 -10.46 4.37 -2.42
C SER A 14 -8.99 4.46 -2.81
N PHE A 15 -8.09 4.66 -1.82
CA PHE A 15 -6.66 4.71 -2.07
C PHE A 15 -6.09 3.33 -2.40
N LYS A 16 -6.53 2.27 -1.68
CA LYS A 16 -6.15 0.90 -2.00
C LYS A 16 -6.54 0.53 -3.43
N LEU A 17 -7.78 0.82 -3.82
CA LEU A 17 -8.29 0.56 -5.17
C LEU A 17 -7.47 1.27 -6.24
N LYS A 18 -7.07 2.53 -6.00
CA LYS A 18 -6.18 3.27 -6.93
C LYS A 18 -4.84 2.56 -7.11
N ILE A 19 -4.23 2.04 -6.03
CA ILE A 19 -2.95 1.35 -6.10
C ILE A 19 -3.08 0.01 -6.82
N LEU A 20 -4.17 -0.72 -6.59
CA LEU A 20 -4.47 -1.97 -7.29
C LEU A 20 -4.72 -1.73 -8.79
N ASP A 21 -5.47 -0.68 -9.14
CA ASP A 21 -5.70 -0.28 -10.54
C ASP A 21 -4.40 0.05 -11.28
N GLU A 22 -3.51 0.82 -10.65
CA GLU A 22 -2.19 1.14 -11.21
C GLU A 22 -1.30 -0.10 -11.36
N LEU A 23 -1.41 -1.06 -10.43
CA LEU A 23 -0.73 -2.34 -10.48
C LEU A 23 -1.27 -3.21 -11.63
N THR A 24 -2.59 -3.29 -11.78
CA THR A 24 -3.28 -4.04 -12.84
C THR A 24 -3.04 -3.43 -14.23
N THR A 25 -2.94 -2.11 -14.31
CA THR A 25 -2.57 -1.40 -15.55
C THR A 25 -1.14 -1.77 -16.01
N GLY A 26 -0.32 -2.36 -15.14
CA GLY A 26 1.01 -2.86 -15.49
C GLY A 26 2.06 -1.76 -15.73
N LYS A 27 1.72 -0.50 -15.45
CA LYS A 27 2.64 0.65 -15.61
C LYS A 27 3.75 0.64 -14.57
N LEU A 28 3.47 0.16 -13.36
CA LEU A 28 4.41 0.18 -12.24
C LEU A 28 4.36 -1.14 -11.46
N ASN A 29 5.52 -1.65 -11.08
CA ASN A 29 5.62 -2.81 -10.22
C ASN A 29 5.32 -2.43 -8.75
N LYS A 30 4.87 -3.37 -7.91
CA LYS A 30 4.55 -3.14 -6.50
C LYS A 30 5.67 -2.47 -5.70
N TYR A 31 6.92 -2.74 -6.05
CA TYR A 31 8.09 -2.08 -5.44
C TYR A 31 8.21 -0.60 -5.84
N GLN A 32 7.90 -0.27 -7.08
CA GLN A 32 7.90 1.11 -7.57
C GLN A 32 6.74 1.89 -6.97
N LEU A 33 5.53 1.30 -6.92
CA LEU A 33 4.37 1.88 -6.24
C LEU A 33 4.64 2.08 -4.74
N GLY A 34 5.23 1.08 -4.09
CA GLY A 34 5.62 1.19 -2.68
C GLY A 34 6.59 2.34 -2.43
N LYS A 35 7.60 2.52 -3.30
CA LYS A 35 8.55 3.64 -3.19
C LYS A 35 7.89 4.99 -3.49
N ALA A 36 7.01 5.06 -4.50
CA ALA A 36 6.35 6.30 -4.92
C ALA A 36 5.38 6.83 -3.86
N TYR A 37 4.63 5.93 -3.22
CA TYR A 37 3.59 6.28 -2.26
C TYR A 37 4.02 6.07 -0.79
N GLY A 38 5.26 5.62 -0.54
CA GLY A 38 5.77 5.33 0.80
C GLY A 38 5.06 4.16 1.49
N ILE A 39 4.60 3.19 0.70
CA ILE A 39 3.87 2.00 1.14
C ILE A 39 4.83 0.82 1.11
N ASN A 40 4.77 -0.04 2.13
CA ASN A 40 5.57 -1.25 2.10
C ASN A 40 5.02 -2.20 1.02
N PRO A 41 5.86 -2.81 0.17
CA PRO A 41 5.39 -3.72 -0.85
C PRO A 41 4.65 -4.93 -0.25
N THR A 42 4.96 -5.33 0.99
CA THR A 42 4.19 -6.36 1.72
C THR A 42 2.75 -5.94 1.95
N THR A 43 2.52 -4.68 2.33
CA THR A 43 1.18 -4.12 2.53
C THR A 43 0.39 -4.08 1.22
N ILE A 44 1.04 -3.84 0.09
CA ILE A 44 0.39 -3.90 -1.24
C ILE A 44 0.00 -5.34 -1.60
N ASN A 45 0.73 -6.37 -1.15
CA ASN A 45 0.32 -7.77 -1.38
C ASN A 45 -0.86 -8.19 -0.49
N GLU A 46 -1.13 -7.47 0.60
CA GLU A 46 -2.28 -7.71 1.48
C GLU A 46 -3.55 -6.97 1.02
N TRP A 47 -3.45 -6.16 -0.04
CA TRP A 47 -4.58 -5.46 -0.67
C TRP A 47 -5.02 -6.22 -1.90
#